data_AF-A0A1S1L4H2-F1
#
_entry.id   AF-A0A1S1L4H2-F1
#
_cell.length_a   1.000
_cell.length_b   1.000
_cell.length_c   1.000
_cell.angle_alpha   90.00
_cell.angle_beta   90.00
_cell.angle_gamma   90.00
#
_symmetry.space_group_name_H-M   'P 1'
#
loop_
_entity.id
_entity.type
_entity.pdbx_description
1 polymer ?
#
loop_
_entity_poly.entity_id
_entity_poly.type
_entity_poly.pdbx_seq_one_letter_code
_entity_poly.pdbx_strand_id
1 'polypeptide(L)'
;MANPSVSLAVWASAWLAGRAAPDDVIDALIAWAPRHLVTAYDAVAAGHTGLSWPDMDDNGPIGLLQTIRTATGQPHGIPDIHVILPAPGDPRGLPAGTQFQRDALEASEAIVLSDRQNDSTAIGLVPAVEYDEDRDETVGLSWTVYSLPAQIPLQPGPDLGEAEFQLRQAVRSATSTLNRLDRAVGAIDADPRALVEEVLSTLRGHSLPDYAPHRAIRVLDSANQVEAIATAAAEIMELPGALDDGAVSDALRPLVVVVREARMAAAAAIIEAAR
;
A
#
# COMPACT_ATOMS: atom_id res chain seq x y z
N MET A 1 2.17 3.43 -8.73
CA MET A 1 2.15 3.16 -7.28
C MET A 1 1.53 1.77 -7.08
N ALA A 2 2.00 0.94 -6.14
CA ALA A 2 1.62 -0.49 -6.12
C ALA A 2 0.68 -0.94 -4.99
N ASN A 3 0.32 -0.06 -4.06
CA ASN A 3 -0.52 -0.44 -2.93
C ASN A 3 -1.75 0.50 -2.86
N PRO A 4 -2.99 -0.04 -2.77
CA PRO A 4 -4.19 0.78 -2.58
C PRO A 4 -4.10 1.63 -1.31
N SER A 5 -3.47 1.13 -0.24
CA SER A 5 -3.30 1.91 0.99
C SER A 5 -2.46 3.17 0.80
N VAL A 6 -1.39 3.07 0.01
CA VAL A 6 -0.54 4.23 -0.30
C VAL A 6 -1.32 5.24 -1.15
N SER A 7 -2.12 4.74 -2.12
CA SER A 7 -2.93 5.60 -3.01
C SER A 7 -3.96 6.37 -2.19
N LEU A 8 -4.73 5.65 -1.38
CA LEU A 8 -5.74 6.24 -0.52
C LEU A 8 -5.12 7.27 0.42
N ALA A 9 -4.03 6.95 1.11
CA ALA A 9 -3.44 7.86 2.09
C ALA A 9 -2.92 9.16 1.46
N VAL A 10 -2.25 9.06 0.31
CA VAL A 10 -1.72 10.23 -0.41
C VAL A 10 -2.85 11.10 -0.95
N TRP A 11 -3.85 10.52 -1.60
CA TRP A 11 -5.00 11.26 -2.13
C TRP A 11 -5.91 11.82 -1.02
N ALA A 12 -6.12 11.06 0.06
CA ALA A 12 -6.84 11.56 1.23
C ALA A 12 -6.11 12.75 1.88
N SER A 13 -4.78 12.70 2.00
CA SER A 13 -4.01 13.84 2.53
C SER A 13 -4.14 15.09 1.65
N ALA A 14 -4.11 14.92 0.32
CA ALA A 14 -4.33 16.00 -0.64
C ALA A 14 -5.72 16.65 -0.46
N TRP A 15 -6.74 15.81 -0.35
CA TRP A 15 -8.12 16.22 -0.23
C TRP A 15 -8.39 16.94 1.10
N LEU A 16 -7.92 16.39 2.22
CA LEU A 16 -8.05 17.00 3.54
C LEU A 16 -7.30 18.34 3.63
N ALA A 17 -6.19 18.48 2.90
CA ALA A 17 -5.46 19.74 2.77
C ALA A 17 -6.10 20.73 1.77
N GLY A 18 -7.22 20.38 1.11
CA GLY A 18 -7.88 21.22 0.11
C GLY A 18 -7.10 21.36 -1.21
N ARG A 19 -6.15 20.48 -1.48
CA ARG A 19 -5.33 20.46 -2.71
C ARG A 19 -5.86 19.51 -3.80
N ALA A 20 -6.87 18.71 -3.46
CA ALA A 20 -7.58 17.82 -4.39
C ALA A 20 -9.08 17.84 -4.09
N ALA A 21 -9.90 17.61 -5.11
CA ALA A 21 -11.32 17.40 -4.97
C ALA A 21 -11.62 15.99 -4.41
N PRO A 22 -12.79 15.76 -3.80
CA PRO A 22 -13.24 14.42 -3.43
C PRO A 22 -13.22 13.45 -4.63
N ASP A 23 -13.58 13.95 -5.81
CA ASP A 23 -13.64 13.17 -7.05
C ASP A 23 -12.26 12.65 -7.47
N ASP A 24 -11.18 13.41 -7.25
CA ASP A 24 -9.82 12.96 -7.55
C ASP A 24 -9.43 11.73 -6.69
N VAL A 25 -9.90 11.69 -5.44
CA VAL A 25 -9.68 10.52 -4.55
C VAL A 25 -10.47 9.32 -5.06
N ILE A 26 -11.72 9.54 -5.50
CA ILE A 26 -12.59 8.48 -6.03
C ILE A 26 -12.00 7.92 -7.33
N ASP A 27 -11.56 8.77 -8.25
CA ASP A 27 -10.93 8.37 -9.51
C ASP A 27 -9.66 7.56 -9.27
N ALA A 28 -8.83 7.99 -8.31
CA ALA A 28 -7.63 7.25 -7.91
C ALA A 28 -7.95 5.87 -7.29
N LEU A 29 -9.07 5.73 -6.59
CA LEU A 29 -9.51 4.45 -6.01
C LEU A 29 -10.11 3.52 -7.06
N ILE A 30 -10.95 4.04 -7.95
CA ILE A 30 -11.59 3.25 -9.01
C ILE A 30 -10.56 2.65 -9.97
N ALA A 31 -9.40 3.29 -10.12
CA ALA A 31 -8.27 2.71 -10.86
C ALA A 31 -7.77 1.37 -10.27
N TRP A 32 -7.99 1.10 -8.98
CA TRP A 32 -7.65 -0.18 -8.34
C TRP A 32 -8.73 -1.23 -8.50
N ALA A 33 -9.99 -0.86 -8.31
CA ALA A 33 -11.13 -1.76 -8.42
C ALA A 33 -12.41 -0.99 -8.74
N PRO A 34 -13.32 -1.54 -9.56
CA PRO A 34 -14.56 -0.84 -9.90
C PRO A 34 -15.54 -0.74 -8.73
N ARG A 35 -15.45 -1.65 -7.74
CA ARG A 35 -16.31 -1.69 -6.56
C ARG A 35 -15.50 -1.48 -5.29
N HIS A 36 -16.00 -0.61 -4.41
CA HIS A 36 -15.42 -0.39 -3.09
C HIS A 36 -16.46 -0.60 -2.00
N LEU A 37 -16.06 -1.29 -0.94
CA LEU A 37 -16.89 -1.50 0.24
C LEU A 37 -16.16 -0.99 1.47
N VAL A 38 -16.89 -0.43 2.44
CA VAL A 38 -16.31 0.06 3.70
C VAL A 38 -17.13 -0.45 4.86
N THR A 39 -16.47 -1.15 5.79
CA THR A 39 -17.13 -1.79 6.93
C THR A 39 -16.43 -1.46 8.23
N ALA A 40 -17.19 -1.37 9.32
CA ALA A 40 -16.61 -1.35 10.66
C ALA A 40 -16.33 -2.79 11.10
N TYR A 41 -15.20 -3.02 11.77
CA TYR A 41 -14.88 -4.30 12.41
C TYR A 41 -15.58 -4.45 13.78
N ASP A 42 -15.77 -3.33 14.47
CA ASP A 42 -16.34 -3.29 15.82
C ASP A 42 -17.24 -2.07 16.01
N ALA A 43 -18.08 -2.11 17.04
CA ALA A 43 -19.04 -1.05 17.34
C ALA A 43 -18.38 0.30 17.70
N VAL A 44 -17.13 0.30 18.17
CA VAL A 44 -16.40 1.52 18.52
C VAL A 44 -15.90 2.20 17.25
N ALA A 45 -15.38 1.43 16.30
CA ALA A 45 -15.00 1.89 14.96
C ALA A 45 -16.20 2.49 14.23
N ALA A 46 -17.36 1.81 14.29
CA ALA A 46 -18.62 2.31 13.76
C ALA A 46 -18.99 3.67 14.39
N GLY A 47 -18.94 3.78 15.72
CA GLY A 47 -19.18 5.03 16.43
C GLY A 47 -18.22 6.17 16.06
N HIS A 48 -16.95 5.86 15.83
CA HIS A 48 -15.93 6.85 15.43
C HIS A 48 -16.08 7.33 13.97
N THR A 49 -16.82 6.60 13.13
CA THR A 49 -16.81 6.81 11.67
C THR A 49 -18.19 7.07 11.08
N GLY A 50 -19.25 6.76 11.82
CA GLY A 50 -20.62 6.81 11.34
C GLY A 50 -21.00 5.65 10.43
N LEU A 51 -20.19 4.59 10.37
CA LEU A 51 -20.51 3.36 9.65
C LEU A 51 -21.58 2.54 10.39
N SER A 52 -22.35 1.78 9.64
CA SER A 52 -23.32 0.81 10.20
C SER A 52 -22.61 -0.39 10.81
N TRP A 53 -23.18 -0.91 11.90
CA TRP A 53 -22.76 -2.13 12.58
C TRP A 53 -23.94 -2.76 13.32
N PRO A 54 -24.19 -4.08 13.23
CA PRO A 54 -23.42 -5.09 12.48
C PRO A 54 -23.79 -5.18 10.99
N ASP A 55 -24.79 -4.42 10.54
CA ASP A 55 -25.23 -4.44 9.15
C ASP A 55 -24.20 -3.78 8.22
N MET A 56 -23.99 -4.37 7.05
CA MET A 56 -23.07 -3.87 6.02
C MET A 56 -23.86 -3.10 4.97
N ASP A 57 -23.56 -1.81 4.85
CA ASP A 57 -24.12 -0.98 3.78
C ASP A 57 -23.12 -0.87 2.63
N ASP A 58 -23.63 -0.91 1.39
CA ASP A 58 -22.83 -0.58 0.21
C ASP A 58 -22.67 0.94 0.11
N ASN A 59 -21.69 1.46 0.85
CA ASN A 59 -21.43 2.90 0.92
C ASN A 59 -20.48 3.40 -0.19
N GLY A 60 -19.96 2.50 -1.03
CA GLY A 60 -19.02 2.84 -2.08
C GLY A 60 -17.75 3.58 -1.60
N PRO A 61 -17.02 4.23 -2.51
CA PRO A 61 -15.87 5.08 -2.15
C PRO A 61 -16.29 6.37 -1.40
N ILE A 62 -17.55 6.79 -1.49
CA ILE A 62 -18.08 7.96 -0.76
C ILE A 62 -18.10 7.68 0.75
N GLY A 63 -18.50 6.47 1.15
CA GLY A 63 -18.44 6.03 2.54
C GLY A 63 -17.03 6.15 3.12
N LEU A 64 -16.01 5.80 2.33
CA LEU A 64 -14.61 5.89 2.74
C LEU A 64 -14.19 7.33 3.02
N LEU A 65 -14.60 8.27 2.17
CA LEU A 65 -14.36 9.70 2.39
C LEU A 65 -15.01 10.18 3.69
N GLN A 66 -16.26 9.77 3.97
CA GLN A 66 -16.94 10.12 5.22
C GLN A 66 -16.24 9.54 6.45
N THR A 67 -15.81 8.27 6.38
CA THR A 67 -15.01 7.59 7.41
C THR A 67 -13.73 8.38 7.72
N ILE A 68 -12.96 8.73 6.68
CA ILE A 68 -11.70 9.48 6.82
C ILE A 68 -11.94 10.85 7.44
N ARG A 69 -12.93 11.60 6.94
CA ARG A 69 -13.27 12.93 7.43
C ARG A 69 -13.64 12.91 8.92
N THR A 70 -14.46 11.96 9.32
CA THR A 70 -14.91 11.82 10.72
C THR A 70 -13.75 11.44 11.64
N ALA A 71 -12.93 10.45 11.24
CA ALA A 71 -11.81 9.97 12.04
C ALA A 71 -10.70 11.01 12.23
N THR A 72 -10.53 11.91 11.27
CA THR A 72 -9.53 12.99 11.30
C THR A 72 -10.06 14.29 11.89
N GLY A 73 -11.24 14.26 12.52
CA GLY A 73 -11.81 15.40 13.26
C GLY A 73 -12.23 16.58 12.39
N GLN A 74 -12.35 16.41 11.07
CA GLN A 74 -12.62 17.53 10.16
C GLN A 74 -14.00 18.17 10.41
N PRO A 75 -14.14 19.49 10.15
CA PRO A 75 -13.14 20.39 9.55
C PRO A 75 -12.16 21.03 10.54
N HIS A 76 -12.19 20.65 11.82
CA HIS A 76 -11.41 21.34 12.87
C HIS A 76 -10.17 20.57 13.34
N GLY A 77 -10.11 19.26 13.08
CA GLY A 77 -9.02 18.39 13.48
C GLY A 77 -7.76 18.59 12.65
N ILE A 78 -6.65 18.09 13.18
CA ILE A 78 -5.36 18.05 12.47
C ILE A 78 -5.12 16.61 12.03
N PRO A 79 -5.29 16.29 10.73
CA PRO A 79 -5.20 14.92 10.25
C PRO A 79 -3.78 14.36 10.41
N ASP A 80 -3.68 13.18 11.01
CA ASP A 80 -2.50 12.33 10.98
C ASP A 80 -2.82 11.07 10.20
N ILE A 81 -2.07 10.85 9.12
CA ILE A 81 -2.25 9.71 8.21
C ILE A 81 -0.91 8.99 8.11
N HIS A 82 -0.90 7.72 8.49
CA HIS A 82 0.29 6.88 8.42
C HIS A 82 -0.01 5.63 7.62
N VAL A 83 0.81 5.35 6.61
CA VAL A 83 0.77 4.08 5.88
C VAL A 83 1.75 3.12 6.53
N ILE A 84 1.29 1.91 6.78
CA ILE A 84 2.09 0.81 7.30
C ILE A 84 1.97 -0.31 6.27
N LEU A 85 3.10 -0.74 5.73
CA LEU A 85 3.18 -1.93 4.88
C LEU A 85 3.86 -3.00 5.72
N PRO A 86 3.19 -3.77 6.57
CA PRO A 86 3.82 -4.76 7.45
C PRO A 86 4.28 -6.02 6.68
N ALA A 87 5.08 -6.87 7.34
CA ALA A 87 5.48 -8.18 6.82
C ALA A 87 5.65 -9.17 7.97
N PRO A 88 5.62 -10.49 7.70
CA PRO A 88 5.93 -11.50 8.71
C PRO A 88 7.27 -11.22 9.40
N GLY A 89 7.25 -11.11 10.74
CA GLY A 89 8.43 -10.78 11.54
C GLY A 89 8.76 -9.30 11.67
N ASP A 90 8.04 -8.41 10.99
CA ASP A 90 8.17 -6.96 11.08
C ASP A 90 6.81 -6.26 11.32
N PRO A 91 6.26 -6.35 12.55
CA PRO A 91 4.99 -5.71 12.91
C PRO A 91 5.17 -4.23 13.31
N ARG A 92 6.31 -3.60 13.00
CA ARG A 92 6.60 -2.22 13.41
C ARG A 92 5.47 -1.29 12.94
N GLY A 93 5.02 -0.41 13.82
CA GLY A 93 3.93 0.54 13.56
C GLY A 93 2.52 0.03 13.90
N LEU A 94 2.32 -1.27 14.10
CA LEU A 94 1.00 -1.82 14.42
C LEU A 94 0.77 -1.92 15.95
N PRO A 95 -0.43 -1.55 16.46
CA PRO A 95 -0.83 -1.81 17.85
C PRO A 95 -0.85 -3.31 18.18
N ALA A 96 0.09 -3.74 19.02
CA ALA A 96 0.29 -5.16 19.34
C ALA A 96 -0.93 -5.81 20.02
N GLY A 97 -1.20 -7.07 19.68
CA GLY A 97 -2.27 -7.89 20.28
C GLY A 97 -3.68 -7.61 19.76
N THR A 98 -3.83 -6.69 18.80
CA THR A 98 -5.13 -6.31 18.22
C THR A 98 -5.52 -7.21 17.04
N GLN A 99 -6.82 -7.24 16.68
CA GLN A 99 -7.22 -7.84 15.40
C GLN A 99 -6.64 -7.04 14.23
N PHE A 100 -6.66 -5.70 14.31
CA PHE A 100 -6.06 -4.83 13.31
C PHE A 100 -4.62 -5.25 12.96
N GLN A 101 -3.79 -5.60 13.96
CA GLN A 101 -2.44 -6.10 13.71
C GLN A 101 -2.44 -7.40 12.88
N ARG A 102 -3.33 -8.34 13.19
CA ARG A 102 -3.41 -9.63 12.47
C ARG A 102 -3.82 -9.42 11.02
N ASP A 103 -4.89 -8.67 10.81
CA ASP A 103 -5.46 -8.46 9.49
C ASP A 103 -4.54 -7.58 8.63
N ALA A 104 -3.88 -6.58 9.23
CA ALA A 104 -2.85 -5.79 8.55
C ALA A 104 -1.65 -6.64 8.13
N LEU A 105 -1.20 -7.59 8.97
CA LEU A 105 -0.12 -8.52 8.63
C LEU A 105 -0.52 -9.47 7.50
N GLU A 106 -1.77 -9.93 7.48
CA GLU A 106 -2.32 -10.78 6.43
C GLU A 106 -2.42 -10.02 5.10
N ALA A 107 -2.97 -8.81 5.11
CA ALA A 107 -3.07 -7.95 3.94
C ALA A 107 -1.73 -7.36 3.49
N SER A 108 -0.69 -7.42 4.34
CA SER A 108 0.59 -6.70 4.16
C SER A 108 0.43 -5.18 3.97
N GLU A 109 -0.72 -4.64 4.39
CA GLU A 109 -1.13 -3.26 4.17
C GLU A 109 -2.03 -2.76 5.31
N ALA A 110 -1.80 -1.52 5.73
CA ALA A 110 -2.65 -0.82 6.67
C ALA A 110 -2.48 0.70 6.57
N ILE A 111 -3.52 1.41 6.99
CA ILE A 111 -3.47 2.86 7.24
C ILE A 111 -3.90 3.08 8.69
N VAL A 112 -3.21 4.00 9.38
CA VAL A 112 -3.64 4.54 10.66
C VAL A 112 -4.06 5.98 10.43
N LEU A 113 -5.28 6.31 10.85
CA LEU A 113 -5.83 7.66 10.83
C LEU A 113 -6.12 8.12 12.25
N SER A 114 -5.73 9.35 12.55
CA SER A 114 -6.06 10.00 13.82
C SER A 114 -6.17 11.51 13.66
N ASP A 115 -6.68 12.17 14.71
CA ASP A 115 -6.59 13.61 14.88
C ASP A 115 -5.49 13.93 15.90
N ARG A 116 -4.47 14.68 15.51
CA ARG A 116 -3.34 15.04 16.40
C ARG A 116 -3.77 15.87 17.61
N GLN A 117 -4.93 16.52 17.56
CA GLN A 117 -5.49 17.27 18.68
C GLN A 117 -6.42 16.45 19.55
N ASN A 118 -6.88 15.29 19.06
CA ASN A 118 -7.86 14.44 19.72
C ASN A 118 -7.45 12.96 19.64
N ASP A 119 -6.75 12.50 20.67
CA ASP A 119 -6.31 11.12 20.81
C ASP A 119 -7.47 10.11 20.92
N SER A 120 -8.73 10.54 21.08
CA SER A 120 -9.85 9.60 21.33
C SER A 120 -10.37 8.86 20.09
N THR A 121 -10.03 9.28 18.86
CA THR A 121 -10.67 8.80 17.62
C THR A 121 -9.69 8.17 16.62
N ALA A 122 -8.67 7.46 17.09
CA ALA A 122 -7.77 6.73 16.20
C ALA A 122 -8.47 5.51 15.58
N ILE A 123 -8.34 5.34 14.26
CA ILE A 123 -8.82 4.17 13.53
C ILE A 123 -7.73 3.56 12.65
N GLY A 124 -7.86 2.27 12.40
CA GLY A 124 -7.04 1.53 11.46
C GLY A 124 -7.88 1.13 10.25
N LEU A 125 -7.32 1.18 9.05
CA LEU A 125 -7.95 0.65 7.84
C LEU A 125 -7.06 -0.44 7.25
N VAL A 126 -7.67 -1.55 6.86
CA VAL A 126 -7.00 -2.66 6.17
C VAL A 126 -7.73 -2.91 4.85
N PRO A 127 -7.05 -2.86 3.69
CA PRO A 127 -7.66 -3.26 2.42
C PRO A 127 -7.70 -4.79 2.27
N ALA A 128 -8.73 -5.27 1.58
CA ALA A 128 -8.81 -6.64 1.08
C ALA A 128 -9.26 -6.60 -0.39
N VAL A 129 -8.39 -7.09 -1.27
CA VAL A 129 -8.68 -7.18 -2.71
C VAL A 129 -9.60 -8.37 -2.96
N GLU A 130 -10.68 -8.14 -3.69
CA GLU A 130 -11.58 -9.18 -4.16
C GLU A 130 -11.23 -9.51 -5.61
N TYR A 131 -10.84 -10.76 -5.85
CA TYR A 131 -10.35 -11.24 -7.12
C TYR A 131 -11.29 -12.29 -7.70
N ASP A 132 -11.64 -12.17 -8.98
CA ASP A 132 -12.42 -13.17 -9.72
C ASP A 132 -11.45 -14.10 -10.45
N GLU A 133 -11.23 -15.29 -9.88
CA GLU A 133 -10.30 -16.30 -10.42
C GLU A 133 -10.71 -16.77 -11.83
N ASP A 134 -12.00 -16.78 -12.17
CA ASP A 134 -12.47 -17.23 -13.50
C ASP A 134 -12.14 -16.22 -14.60
N ARG A 135 -12.02 -14.94 -14.22
CA ARG A 135 -11.77 -13.81 -15.13
C ARG A 135 -10.37 -13.24 -15.04
N ASP A 136 -9.58 -13.71 -14.09
CA ASP A 136 -8.22 -13.24 -13.82
C ASP A 136 -8.19 -11.72 -13.52
N GLU A 137 -9.25 -11.18 -12.91
CA GLU A 137 -9.43 -9.72 -12.73
C GLU A 137 -9.79 -9.31 -11.29
N THR A 138 -9.32 -8.13 -10.88
CA THR A 138 -9.76 -7.50 -9.62
C THR A 138 -11.17 -6.93 -9.79
N VAL A 139 -12.13 -7.44 -9.00
CA VAL A 139 -13.55 -7.04 -9.08
C VAL A 139 -13.98 -6.10 -7.96
N GLY A 140 -13.22 -6.02 -6.87
CA GLY A 140 -13.58 -5.20 -5.73
C GLY A 140 -12.43 -4.94 -4.75
N LEU A 141 -12.61 -3.93 -3.91
CA LEU A 141 -11.71 -3.60 -2.81
C LEU A 141 -12.51 -3.28 -1.55
N SER A 142 -12.42 -4.13 -0.55
CA SER A 142 -13.06 -3.95 0.75
C SER A 142 -12.12 -3.28 1.73
N TRP A 143 -12.61 -2.30 2.48
CA TRP A 143 -11.87 -1.59 3.51
C TRP A 143 -12.50 -1.87 4.88
N THR A 144 -11.78 -2.62 5.71
CA THR A 144 -12.23 -2.91 7.08
C THR A 144 -11.64 -1.88 8.03
N VAL A 145 -12.50 -1.26 8.84
CA VAL A 145 -12.15 -0.17 9.76
C VAL A 145 -12.17 -0.65 11.21
N TYR A 146 -11.06 -0.47 11.91
CA TYR A 146 -10.85 -0.94 13.28
C TYR A 146 -10.75 0.24 14.24
N SER A 147 -11.27 0.08 15.45
CA SER A 147 -10.95 1.01 16.53
C SER A 147 -9.53 0.76 17.02
N LEU A 148 -8.75 1.83 17.20
CA LEU A 148 -7.40 1.73 17.74
C LEU A 148 -7.32 2.34 19.13
N PRO A 149 -6.35 1.91 19.96
CA PRO A 149 -6.06 2.58 21.23
C PRO A 149 -5.75 4.07 21.01
N ALA A 150 -6.16 4.91 21.96
CA ALA A 150 -6.00 6.36 21.86
C ALA A 150 -4.55 6.84 21.69
N GLN A 151 -3.58 6.08 22.19
CA GLN A 151 -2.16 6.37 22.04
C GLN A 151 -1.49 5.27 21.22
N ILE A 152 -1.26 5.56 19.95
CA ILE A 152 -0.44 4.73 19.07
C ILE A 152 0.98 5.31 19.12
N PRO A 153 1.99 4.54 19.57
CA PRO A 153 3.36 5.03 19.57
C PRO A 153 3.78 5.34 18.13
N LEU A 154 3.92 6.63 17.81
CA LEU A 154 4.35 7.05 16.49
C LEU A 154 5.81 6.63 16.30
N GLN A 155 6.02 5.62 15.46
CA GLN A 155 7.38 5.26 15.04
C GLN A 155 7.81 6.25 13.95
N PRO A 156 9.03 6.81 14.02
CA PRO A 156 9.56 7.59 12.91
C PRO A 156 9.53 6.71 11.66
N GLY A 157 8.83 7.17 10.63
CA GLY A 157 8.84 6.49 9.34
C GLY A 157 10.26 6.41 8.76
N PRO A 158 10.50 5.48 7.82
CA PRO A 158 11.79 5.38 7.16
C PRO A 158 12.16 6.72 6.48
N ASP A 159 13.42 7.13 6.63
CA ASP A 159 13.92 8.35 5.98
C ASP A 159 13.96 8.18 4.46
N LEU A 160 13.47 9.18 3.73
CA LEU A 160 13.41 9.14 2.26
C LEU A 160 14.80 9.02 1.62
N GLY A 161 15.83 9.63 2.23
CA GLY A 161 17.19 9.56 1.73
C GLY A 161 17.82 8.18 1.92
N GLU A 162 17.64 7.59 3.10
CA GLU A 162 18.09 6.22 3.38
C GLU A 162 17.36 5.21 2.49
N ALA A 163 16.04 5.32 2.38
CA ALA A 163 15.26 4.46 1.51
C ALA A 163 15.70 4.55 0.04
N GLU A 164 15.96 5.75 -0.46
CA GLU A 164 16.49 5.96 -1.81
C GLU A 164 17.88 5.32 -1.99
N PHE A 165 18.75 5.41 -0.97
CA PHE A 165 20.05 4.77 -0.99
C PHE A 165 19.93 3.24 -1.05
N GLN A 166 19.12 2.65 -0.16
CA GLN A 166 18.87 1.20 -0.12
C GLN A 166 18.27 0.70 -1.43
N LEU A 167 17.30 1.41 -2.02
CA LEU A 167 16.73 1.06 -3.33
C LEU A 167 17.78 1.02 -4.44
N ARG A 168 18.70 2.00 -4.50
CA ARG A 168 19.78 1.97 -5.50
C ARG A 168 20.70 0.76 -5.34
N GLN A 169 20.87 0.25 -4.12
CA GLN A 169 21.60 -0.99 -3.88
C GLN A 169 20.77 -2.21 -4.32
N ALA A 170 19.48 -2.23 -3.97
CA ALA A 170 18.53 -3.28 -4.31
C ALA A 170 18.36 -3.48 -5.83
N VAL A 171 18.30 -2.41 -6.62
CA VAL A 171 18.20 -2.49 -8.10
C VAL A 171 19.33 -3.34 -8.68
N ARG A 172 20.57 -3.18 -8.19
CA ARG A 172 21.71 -3.98 -8.68
C ARG A 172 21.54 -5.47 -8.36
N SER A 173 21.11 -5.78 -7.15
CA SER A 173 20.82 -7.15 -6.73
C SER A 173 19.69 -7.76 -7.56
N ALA A 174 18.59 -7.03 -7.75
CA ALA A 174 17.45 -7.45 -8.56
C ALA A 174 17.85 -7.76 -10.01
N THR A 175 18.59 -6.86 -10.66
CA THR A 175 19.07 -7.09 -12.03
C THR A 175 20.06 -8.26 -12.12
N SER A 176 20.92 -8.45 -11.12
CA SER A 176 21.82 -9.61 -11.07
C SER A 176 21.04 -10.93 -10.95
N THR A 177 19.95 -10.95 -10.18
CA THR A 177 19.06 -12.10 -10.04
C THR A 177 18.34 -12.39 -11.36
N LEU A 178 17.76 -11.38 -12.00
CA LEU A 178 17.10 -11.53 -13.31
C LEU A 178 18.07 -12.08 -14.38
N ASN A 179 19.30 -11.56 -14.46
CA ASN A 179 20.33 -12.06 -15.38
C ASN A 179 20.77 -13.50 -15.09
N ARG A 180 20.67 -13.94 -13.83
CA ARG A 180 20.94 -15.34 -13.46
C ARG A 180 19.81 -16.23 -13.94
N LEU A 181 18.55 -15.82 -13.71
CA LEU A 181 17.36 -16.52 -14.19
C LEU A 181 17.35 -16.63 -15.71
N ASP A 182 17.56 -15.54 -16.44
CA ASP A 182 17.63 -15.50 -17.91
C ASP A 182 18.61 -16.55 -18.47
N ARG A 183 19.77 -16.74 -17.82
CA ARG A 183 20.74 -17.78 -18.21
C ARG A 183 20.33 -19.20 -17.82
N ALA A 184 19.62 -19.38 -16.71
CA ALA A 184 19.22 -20.69 -16.21
C ALA A 184 18.01 -21.23 -16.98
N VAL A 185 17.09 -20.35 -17.34
CA VAL A 185 15.86 -20.60 -18.10
C VAL A 185 16.20 -20.90 -19.57
N GLY A 186 17.21 -20.25 -20.15
CA GLY A 186 17.62 -20.52 -21.52
C GLY A 186 16.51 -20.19 -22.53
N ALA A 187 16.33 -20.98 -23.58
CA ALA A 187 15.35 -20.76 -24.65
C ALA A 187 13.91 -21.22 -24.29
N ILE A 188 13.46 -21.00 -23.05
CA ILE A 188 12.03 -21.06 -22.72
C ILE A 188 11.38 -19.81 -23.33
N ASP A 189 10.13 -19.92 -23.79
CA ASP A 189 9.38 -18.85 -24.49
C ASP A 189 8.93 -17.69 -23.55
N ALA A 190 9.64 -17.47 -22.45
CA ALA A 190 9.37 -16.42 -21.49
C ALA A 190 10.53 -15.41 -21.53
N ASP A 191 10.30 -14.22 -22.11
CA ASP A 191 11.26 -13.11 -22.06
C ASP A 191 11.14 -12.38 -20.71
N PRO A 192 12.15 -12.48 -19.81
CA PRO A 192 12.07 -11.84 -18.50
C PRO A 192 11.89 -10.33 -18.58
N ARG A 193 12.36 -9.69 -19.66
CA ARG A 193 12.19 -8.23 -19.83
C ARG A 193 10.76 -7.88 -20.22
N ALA A 194 10.09 -8.72 -21.00
CA ALA A 194 8.70 -8.54 -21.37
C ALA A 194 7.80 -8.65 -20.12
N LEU A 195 8.03 -9.67 -19.28
CA LEU A 195 7.31 -9.83 -18.00
C LEU A 195 7.53 -8.63 -17.06
N VAL A 196 8.77 -8.13 -16.95
CA VAL A 196 9.04 -6.93 -16.14
C VAL A 196 8.28 -5.71 -16.67
N GLU A 197 8.20 -5.50 -17.98
CA GLU A 197 7.46 -4.35 -18.53
C GLU A 197 5.94 -4.53 -18.37
N GLU A 198 5.43 -5.75 -18.49
CA GLU A 198 4.04 -6.07 -18.20
C GLU A 198 3.66 -5.70 -16.76
N VAL A 199 4.43 -6.19 -15.78
CA VAL A 199 4.21 -5.85 -14.36
C VAL A 199 4.35 -4.34 -14.14
N LEU A 200 5.36 -3.69 -14.74
CA LEU A 200 5.52 -2.23 -14.64
C LEU A 200 4.34 -1.46 -15.23
N SER A 201 3.72 -1.94 -16.30
CA SER A 201 2.57 -1.29 -16.92
C SER A 201 1.39 -1.23 -15.95
N THR A 202 1.13 -2.32 -15.23
CA THR A 202 0.13 -2.41 -14.16
C THR A 202 0.46 -1.46 -13.02
N LEU A 203 1.71 -1.45 -12.55
CA LEU A 203 2.14 -0.59 -11.43
C LEU A 203 2.09 0.91 -11.75
N ARG A 204 2.21 1.28 -13.04
CA ARG A 204 2.12 2.68 -13.52
C ARG A 204 0.67 3.15 -13.73
N GLY A 205 -0.32 2.26 -13.63
CA GLY A 205 -1.74 2.62 -13.79
C GLY A 205 -2.30 3.58 -12.74
N HIS A 206 -1.57 3.78 -11.63
CA HIS A 206 -2.04 4.56 -10.48
C HIS A 206 -1.36 5.92 -10.40
N SER A 207 -2.15 6.99 -10.51
CA SER A 207 -1.70 8.39 -10.49
C SER A 207 -1.34 8.88 -9.09
N LEU A 208 -0.49 9.92 -9.05
CA LEU A 208 -0.11 10.66 -7.85
C LEU A 208 -0.68 12.09 -7.92
N PRO A 209 -0.94 12.75 -6.78
CA PRO A 209 -1.28 14.16 -6.77
C PRO A 209 -0.16 15.03 -7.36
N ASP A 210 -0.53 16.10 -8.07
CA ASP A 210 0.41 16.98 -8.78
C ASP A 210 1.47 17.64 -7.89
N TYR A 211 1.17 17.84 -6.60
CA TYR A 211 2.11 18.44 -5.65
C TYR A 211 3.15 17.44 -5.11
N ALA A 212 3.04 16.14 -5.44
CA ALA A 212 3.94 15.12 -4.93
C ALA A 212 5.41 15.48 -5.23
N PRO A 213 6.29 15.51 -4.21
CA PRO A 213 7.69 15.89 -4.43
C PRO A 213 8.35 14.97 -5.46
N HIS A 214 9.03 15.54 -6.46
CA HIS A 214 9.73 14.77 -7.51
C HIS A 214 10.65 13.67 -6.96
N ARG A 215 11.27 13.91 -5.79
CA ARG A 215 12.12 12.93 -5.12
C ARG A 215 11.32 11.69 -4.66
N ALA A 216 10.14 11.89 -4.09
CA ALA A 216 9.26 10.81 -3.66
C ALA A 216 8.73 10.02 -4.87
N ILE A 217 8.35 10.72 -5.94
CA ILE A 217 7.93 10.09 -7.22
C ILE A 217 9.05 9.16 -7.73
N ARG A 218 10.29 9.66 -7.83
CA ARG A 218 11.44 8.85 -8.28
C ARG A 218 11.70 7.63 -7.40
N VAL A 219 11.51 7.75 -6.09
CA VAL A 219 11.65 6.64 -5.14
C VAL A 219 10.56 5.59 -5.38
N LEU A 220 9.31 6.00 -5.59
CA LEU A 220 8.21 5.09 -5.94
C LEU A 220 8.44 4.41 -7.29
N ASP A 221 8.91 5.12 -8.30
CA ASP A 221 9.22 4.53 -9.61
C ASP A 221 10.34 3.48 -9.51
N SER A 222 11.38 3.78 -8.73
CA SER A 222 12.47 2.84 -8.46
C SER A 222 11.98 1.62 -7.68
N ALA A 223 11.07 1.81 -6.72
CA ALA A 223 10.45 0.72 -5.97
C ALA A 223 9.59 -0.16 -6.89
N ASN A 224 8.79 0.43 -7.80
CA ASN A 224 8.00 -0.30 -8.78
C ASN A 224 8.91 -1.10 -9.73
N GLN A 225 10.07 -0.57 -10.12
CA GLN A 225 11.04 -1.30 -10.94
C GLN A 225 11.63 -2.52 -10.20
N VAL A 226 12.00 -2.36 -8.93
CA VAL A 226 12.52 -3.49 -8.13
C VAL A 226 11.44 -4.55 -7.90
N GLU A 227 10.20 -4.14 -7.60
CA GLU A 227 9.08 -5.05 -7.46
C GLU A 227 8.81 -5.80 -8.77
N ALA A 228 8.73 -5.10 -9.90
CA ALA A 228 8.49 -5.75 -11.19
C ALA A 228 9.55 -6.80 -11.54
N ILE A 229 10.83 -6.51 -11.24
CA ILE A 229 11.90 -7.50 -11.38
C ILE A 229 11.69 -8.70 -10.45
N ALA A 230 11.31 -8.47 -9.20
CA ALA A 230 11.09 -9.53 -8.23
C ALA A 230 9.87 -10.40 -8.59
N THR A 231 8.78 -9.78 -9.04
CA THR A 231 7.55 -10.47 -9.48
C THR A 231 7.81 -11.31 -10.73
N ALA A 232 8.43 -10.73 -11.77
CA ALA A 232 8.79 -11.48 -12.98
C ALA A 232 9.75 -12.64 -12.66
N ALA A 233 10.70 -12.41 -11.74
CA ALA A 233 11.60 -13.46 -11.29
C ALA A 233 10.87 -14.60 -10.57
N ALA A 234 9.85 -14.30 -9.75
CA ALA A 234 9.02 -15.29 -9.08
C ALA A 234 8.18 -16.10 -10.06
N GLU A 235 7.50 -15.43 -10.99
CA GLU A 235 6.69 -16.07 -12.03
C GLU A 235 7.50 -17.06 -12.87
N ILE A 236 8.71 -16.67 -13.26
CA ILE A 236 9.64 -17.53 -14.00
C ILE A 236 10.01 -18.79 -13.20
N MET A 237 10.17 -18.68 -11.87
CA MET A 237 10.50 -19.83 -11.01
C MET A 237 9.32 -20.80 -10.85
N GLU A 238 8.09 -20.34 -11.06
CA GLU A 238 6.89 -21.18 -11.02
C GLU A 238 6.64 -21.94 -12.32
N LEU A 239 7.36 -21.59 -13.40
CA LEU A 239 7.22 -22.26 -14.69
C LEU A 239 7.69 -23.74 -14.65
N PRO A 240 6.99 -24.66 -15.34
CA PRO A 240 7.38 -26.06 -15.42
C PRO A 240 8.79 -26.24 -15.99
N GLY A 241 9.68 -26.87 -15.21
CA GLY A 241 11.08 -27.12 -15.61
C GLY A 241 12.07 -26.04 -15.18
N ALA A 242 11.61 -24.97 -14.52
CA ALA A 242 12.50 -24.10 -13.77
C ALA A 242 13.17 -24.91 -12.64
N LEU A 243 14.48 -24.69 -12.46
CA LEU A 243 15.18 -25.24 -11.30
C LEU A 243 14.68 -24.48 -10.07
N ASP A 244 14.28 -25.20 -9.02
CA ASP A 244 14.03 -24.64 -7.69
C ASP A 244 15.35 -24.08 -7.14
N ASP A 245 15.63 -22.81 -7.45
CA ASP A 245 16.84 -22.12 -7.04
C ASP A 245 16.57 -21.36 -5.75
N GLY A 246 16.72 -22.05 -4.61
CA GLY A 246 16.62 -21.45 -3.29
C GLY A 246 17.53 -20.22 -3.12
N ALA A 247 18.62 -20.11 -3.89
CA ALA A 247 19.47 -18.91 -3.87
C ALA A 247 18.84 -17.70 -4.55
N VAL A 248 17.96 -17.89 -5.54
CA VAL A 248 17.15 -16.81 -6.12
C VAL A 248 16.10 -16.35 -5.11
N SER A 249 15.37 -17.28 -4.50
CA SER A 249 14.37 -16.95 -3.47
C SER A 249 14.99 -16.16 -2.29
N ASP A 250 16.15 -16.60 -1.80
CA ASP A 250 16.88 -15.88 -0.75
C ASP A 250 17.42 -14.52 -1.20
N ALA A 251 17.70 -14.33 -2.50
CA ALA A 251 18.09 -13.03 -3.06
C ALA A 251 16.92 -12.06 -3.25
N LEU A 252 15.69 -12.57 -3.45
CA LEU A 252 14.48 -11.76 -3.61
C LEU A 252 13.93 -11.26 -2.26
N ARG A 253 14.03 -12.06 -1.20
CA ARG A 253 13.46 -11.73 0.13
C ARG A 253 13.90 -10.34 0.66
N PRO A 254 15.17 -9.92 0.57
CA PRO A 254 15.59 -8.57 0.97
C PRO A 254 15.00 -7.45 0.12
N LEU A 255 14.71 -7.70 -1.17
CA LEU A 255 14.15 -6.69 -2.08
C LEU A 255 12.76 -6.26 -1.64
N VAL A 256 11.93 -7.21 -1.19
CA VAL A 256 10.58 -6.96 -0.67
C VAL A 256 10.60 -5.99 0.50
N VAL A 257 11.56 -6.14 1.42
CA VAL A 257 11.73 -5.24 2.57
C VAL A 257 12.08 -3.82 2.10
N VAL A 258 13.07 -3.70 1.20
CA VAL A 258 13.51 -2.39 0.70
C VAL A 258 12.40 -1.66 -0.07
N VAL A 259 11.63 -2.39 -0.89
CA VAL A 259 10.48 -1.83 -1.63
C VAL A 259 9.43 -1.30 -0.65
N ARG A 260 9.06 -2.09 0.37
CA ARG A 260 8.09 -1.67 1.40
C ARG A 260 8.56 -0.42 2.16
N GLU A 261 9.80 -0.40 2.64
CA GLU A 261 10.36 0.74 3.37
C GLU A 261 10.40 2.00 2.48
N ALA A 262 10.76 1.86 1.21
CA ALA A 262 10.77 2.98 0.29
C ALA A 262 9.39 3.53 -0.05
N ARG A 263 8.38 2.67 -0.17
CA ARG A 263 6.99 3.10 -0.34
C ARG A 263 6.48 3.86 0.86
N MET A 264 6.73 3.36 2.08
CA MET A 264 6.36 4.05 3.32
C MET A 264 7.06 5.42 3.42
N ALA A 265 8.36 5.49 3.09
CA ALA A 265 9.11 6.76 3.13
C ALA A 265 8.60 7.78 2.11
N ALA A 266 8.32 7.33 0.88
CA ALA A 266 7.79 8.19 -0.16
C ALA A 266 6.36 8.65 0.14
N ALA A 267 5.50 7.76 0.65
CA ALA A 267 4.15 8.09 1.08
C ALA A 267 4.18 9.16 2.18
N ALA A 268 4.98 8.97 3.22
CA ALA A 268 5.14 9.92 4.30
C ALA A 268 5.63 11.30 3.79
N ALA A 269 6.59 11.32 2.86
CA ALA A 269 7.07 12.56 2.26
C ALA A 269 6.00 13.29 1.42
N ILE A 270 5.12 12.56 0.72
CA ILE A 270 4.02 13.16 -0.03
C ILE A 270 2.94 13.68 0.92
N ILE A 271 2.55 12.89 1.93
CA ILE A 271 1.57 13.28 2.94
C ILE A 271 2.03 14.55 3.68
N GLU A 272 3.31 14.63 4.06
CA GLU A 272 3.88 15.81 4.70
C GLU A 272 3.90 17.03 3.77
N ALA A 273 4.14 16.85 2.47
CA ALA A 273 4.12 17.94 1.50
C ALA A 273 2.71 18.50 1.21
N ALA A 274 1.65 17.75 1.55
CA ALA A 274 0.27 18.19 1.43
C ALA A 274 -0.10 19.22 2.50
N ARG A 275 0.53 19.12 3.68
CA ARG A 275 0.36 20.04 4.81
C ARG A 275 0.83 21.45 4.45
#